data_AF-A0A6A6BQN7-F1
#
_entry.id   AF-A0A6A6BQN7-F1
#
_cell.length_a   1.000
_cell.length_b   1.000
_cell.length_c   1.000
_cell.angle_alpha   90.00
_cell.angle_beta   90.00
_cell.angle_gamma   90.00
#
_symmetry.space_group_name_H-M   'P 1'
#
loop_
_entity.id
_entity.type
_entity.pdbx_description
1 polymer ?
#
loop_
_entity_poly.entity_id
_entity_poly.type
_entity_poly.pdbx_seq_one_letter_code
_entity_poly.pdbx_strand_id
1 'polypeptide(L)'
;MADTSPSRAEFFRHGIEVLSPASLAPEDRTCGICLEQYGGGGDHDTNHDGDHADNSDSNGEGSSSNSNQDGEGEAPVRLKACGHVFGQECIKGWGEVGGRASSGAVRATCPLCRTVLFEDVAPPQDVIRARITHGDAVVEIVVYL
;
A
#
# COMPACT_ATOMS: atom_id res chain seq x y z
N MET A 1 9.32 30.12 -0.10
CA MET A 1 8.35 29.40 0.74
C MET A 1 8.85 27.97 0.75
N ALA A 2 9.25 27.42 1.89
CA ALA A 2 9.85 26.10 1.93
C ALA A 2 8.77 25.08 1.52
N ASP A 3 8.97 24.46 0.34
CA ASP A 3 8.15 23.36 -0.18
C ASP A 3 8.52 22.08 0.56
N THR A 4 8.34 22.09 1.88
CA THR A 4 8.71 20.95 2.72
C THR A 4 7.60 19.94 2.60
N SER A 5 7.80 18.94 1.74
CA SER A 5 6.95 17.75 1.71
C SER A 5 6.84 17.16 3.12
N PRO A 6 5.65 16.74 3.58
CA PRO A 6 5.48 16.22 4.93
C PRO A 6 6.29 14.94 5.12
N SER A 7 6.59 14.60 6.37
CA SER A 7 7.13 13.28 6.71
C SER A 7 6.10 12.19 6.46
N ARG A 8 6.53 10.92 6.35
CA ARG A 8 5.61 9.78 6.16
C ARG A 8 4.56 9.70 7.27
N ALA A 9 4.99 9.82 8.52
CA ALA A 9 4.11 9.73 9.68
C ALA A 9 3.06 10.85 9.68
N GLU A 10 3.45 12.07 9.29
CA GLU A 10 2.55 13.21 9.20
C GLU A 10 1.55 13.04 8.05
N PHE A 11 2.00 12.54 6.91
CA PHE A 11 1.13 12.22 5.78
C PHE A 11 0.05 11.19 6.15
N PHE A 12 0.40 10.07 6.76
CA PHE A 12 -0.60 9.07 7.16
C PHE A 12 -1.53 9.55 8.28
N ARG A 13 -1.11 10.54 9.07
CA ARG A 13 -1.93 11.11 10.16
C ARG A 13 -2.90 12.18 9.68
N HIS A 14 -2.50 13.02 8.72
CA HIS A 14 -3.25 14.22 8.33
C HIS A 14 -3.51 14.35 6.83
N GLY A 15 -2.67 13.74 5.99
CA GLY A 15 -2.72 13.81 4.53
C GLY A 15 -3.70 12.85 3.86
N ILE A 16 -4.34 11.98 4.65
CA ILE A 16 -5.31 11.00 4.18
C ILE A 16 -6.66 11.25 4.86
N GLU A 17 -7.74 11.07 4.10
CA GLU A 17 -9.12 11.10 4.57
C GLU A 17 -9.75 9.72 4.38
N VAL A 18 -10.22 9.09 5.47
CA VAL A 18 -10.92 7.80 5.40
C VAL A 18 -12.36 8.05 4.98
N LEU A 19 -12.81 7.33 3.96
CA LEU A 19 -14.14 7.46 3.37
C LEU A 19 -14.96 6.20 3.62
N SER A 20 -16.29 6.33 3.57
CA SER A 20 -17.19 5.18 3.55
C SER A 20 -17.46 4.76 2.10
N PRO A 21 -17.45 3.45 1.77
CA PRO A 21 -17.71 2.97 0.41
C PRO A 21 -19.01 3.51 -0.21
N ALA A 22 -20.07 3.63 0.61
CA ALA A 22 -21.37 4.16 0.18
C ALA A 22 -21.34 5.63 -0.26
N SER A 23 -20.35 6.40 0.21
CA SER A 23 -20.19 7.83 -0.11
C SER A 23 -19.42 8.10 -1.41
N LEU A 24 -18.83 7.05 -2.01
CA LEU A 24 -18.03 7.16 -3.22
C LEU A 24 -18.90 7.13 -4.48
N ALA A 25 -18.50 7.95 -5.45
CA ALA A 25 -18.98 7.85 -6.82
C ALA A 25 -18.62 6.45 -7.38
N PRO A 26 -19.45 5.87 -8.26
CA PRO A 26 -19.22 4.52 -8.78
C PRO A 26 -17.86 4.33 -9.46
N GLU A 27 -17.29 5.39 -10.03
CA GLU A 27 -15.94 5.40 -10.62
C GLU A 27 -14.80 5.32 -9.60
N ASP A 28 -15.02 5.81 -8.37
CA ASP A 28 -14.06 5.78 -7.27
C ASP A 28 -14.22 4.54 -6.39
N ARG A 29 -15.17 3.64 -6.71
CA ARG A 29 -15.45 2.44 -5.91
C ARG A 29 -14.45 1.33 -6.10
N THR A 30 -13.40 1.54 -6.90
CA THR A 30 -12.40 0.52 -7.19
C THR A 30 -11.02 1.03 -6.80
N CYS A 31 -10.24 0.20 -6.12
CA CYS A 31 -8.89 0.55 -5.74
C CYS A 31 -7.96 0.63 -6.95
N GLY A 32 -7.34 1.78 -7.20
CA GLY A 32 -6.38 1.95 -8.31
C GLY A 32 -5.05 1.18 -8.17
N ILE A 33 -4.85 0.43 -7.08
CA ILE A 33 -3.66 -0.41 -6.83
C ILE A 33 -3.98 -1.90 -6.98
N CYS A 34 -4.97 -2.40 -6.24
CA CYS A 34 -5.34 -3.82 -6.24
C CYS A 34 -6.55 -4.17 -7.11
N LEU A 35 -7.25 -3.15 -7.65
CA LEU A 35 -8.45 -3.28 -8.49
C LEU A 35 -9.68 -3.91 -7.80
N GLU A 36 -9.63 -4.10 -6.48
CA GLU A 36 -10.77 -4.58 -5.67
C GLU A 36 -11.84 -3.47 -5.51
N GLN A 37 -13.12 -3.87 -5.49
CA GLN A 37 -14.24 -2.94 -5.28
C GLN A 37 -14.55 -2.72 -3.79
N TYR A 38 -14.76 -1.48 -3.38
CA TYR A 38 -15.15 -1.13 -2.01
C TYR A 38 -16.63 -1.41 -1.77
N GLY A 39 -16.92 -2.15 -0.69
CA GLY A 39 -18.30 -2.43 -0.27
C GLY A 39 -19.09 -3.36 -1.20
N GLY A 40 -18.43 -3.96 -2.21
CA GLY A 40 -19.01 -4.96 -3.09
C GLY A 40 -18.83 -6.36 -2.51
N GLY A 41 -19.79 -6.82 -1.72
CA GLY A 41 -19.96 -8.25 -1.46
C GLY A 41 -20.41 -8.90 -2.76
N GLY A 42 -19.50 -9.58 -3.46
CA GLY A 42 -19.64 -10.00 -4.85
C GLY A 42 -20.99 -10.60 -5.25
N ASP A 43 -21.75 -9.84 -6.04
CA ASP A 43 -22.61 -10.38 -7.10
C ASP A 43 -21.72 -10.77 -8.30
N HIS A 44 -20.99 -11.88 -8.16
CA HIS A 44 -20.44 -12.57 -9.31
C HIS A 44 -21.60 -13.25 -10.04
N ASP A 45 -22.33 -12.47 -10.85
CA ASP A 45 -23.35 -12.94 -11.78
C ASP A 45 -22.67 -13.83 -12.83
N THR A 46 -22.41 -15.09 -12.50
CA THR A 46 -22.12 -16.12 -13.50
C THR A 46 -23.43 -16.49 -14.20
N ASN A 47 -23.95 -15.57 -15.02
CA ASN A 47 -24.87 -15.95 -16.10
C ASN A 47 -24.03 -16.67 -17.17
N HIS A 48 -23.70 -17.92 -16.90
CA HIS A 48 -23.23 -18.88 -17.89
C HIS A 48 -24.45 -19.72 -18.31
N ASP A 49 -25.37 -19.10 -19.07
CA ASP A 49 -26.33 -19.83 -19.88
C ASP A 49 -25.55 -20.52 -21.01
N GLY A 50 -25.11 -21.74 -20.73
CA GLY A 50 -24.35 -22.55 -21.65
C GLY A 50 -24.36 -23.99 -21.19
N ASP A 51 -25.42 -24.71 -21.52
CA ASP A 51 -25.49 -26.16 -21.48
C ASP A 51 -24.27 -26.80 -22.17
N HIS A 52 -23.28 -27.23 -21.39
CA HIS A 52 -22.30 -28.21 -21.84
C HIS A 52 -22.03 -29.24 -20.75
N ALA A 53 -22.67 -30.39 -20.88
CA ALA A 53 -22.30 -31.60 -20.18
C ALA A 53 -20.95 -32.10 -20.72
N ASP A 54 -19.88 -31.84 -19.97
CA ASP A 54 -18.59 -32.48 -20.15
C ASP A 54 -18.14 -33.03 -18.80
N ASN A 55 -18.05 -34.36 -18.77
CA ASN A 55 -17.61 -35.16 -17.64
C ASN A 55 -16.10 -35.34 -17.77
N SER A 56 -15.34 -34.60 -16.97
CA SER A 56 -13.89 -34.73 -16.93
C SER A 56 -13.41 -34.70 -15.47
N ASP A 57 -13.12 -35.89 -14.95
CA ASP A 57 -12.32 -36.14 -13.76
C ASP A 57 -11.05 -35.28 -13.80
N SER A 58 -10.88 -34.40 -12.82
CA SER A 58 -9.60 -33.75 -12.55
C SER A 58 -9.50 -33.39 -11.07
N ASN A 59 -8.65 -34.15 -10.37
CA ASN A 59 -8.13 -33.82 -9.05
C ASN A 59 -7.47 -32.44 -9.10
N GLY A 60 -8.25 -31.40 -8.80
CA GLY A 60 -7.81 -30.02 -8.68
C GLY A 60 -7.52 -29.68 -7.24
N GLU A 61 -6.24 -29.71 -6.93
CA GLU A 61 -5.54 -29.18 -5.77
C GLU A 61 -6.32 -28.04 -5.08
N GLY A 62 -6.71 -28.28 -3.82
CA GLY A 62 -7.31 -27.29 -2.95
C GLY A 62 -6.35 -26.14 -2.72
N SER A 63 -6.38 -25.16 -3.62
CA SER A 63 -5.88 -23.83 -3.36
C SER A 63 -6.68 -23.32 -2.19
N SER A 64 -6.05 -23.33 -1.02
CA SER A 64 -6.52 -22.68 0.19
C SER A 64 -6.52 -21.18 -0.09
N SER A 65 -7.51 -20.73 -0.84
CA SER A 65 -7.96 -19.35 -0.78
C SER A 65 -8.40 -19.17 0.66
N ASN A 66 -7.51 -18.60 1.47
CA ASN A 66 -7.88 -18.00 2.73
C ASN A 66 -8.83 -16.84 2.39
N SER A 67 -10.08 -17.21 2.12
CA SER A 67 -11.22 -16.32 2.19
C SER A 67 -11.32 -15.94 3.65
N ASN A 68 -10.60 -14.89 4.05
CA ASN A 68 -10.96 -14.12 5.22
C ASN A 68 -12.32 -13.51 4.89
N GLN A 69 -13.35 -14.32 5.13
CA GLN A 69 -14.75 -13.97 5.09
C GLN A 69 -15.02 -13.10 6.32
N ASP A 70 -14.71 -11.82 6.19
CA ASP A 70 -15.36 -10.77 6.95
C ASP A 70 -15.73 -9.72 5.89
N GLY A 71 -17.02 -9.55 5.63
CA GLY A 71 -17.60 -8.73 4.56
C GLY A 71 -17.39 -7.22 4.72
N GLU A 72 -16.25 -6.81 5.27
CA GLU A 72 -15.80 -5.43 5.39
C GLU A 72 -14.67 -5.25 4.37
N GLY A 73 -15.03 -4.99 3.11
CA GLY A 73 -14.06 -4.61 2.09
C GLY A 73 -13.17 -3.46 2.60
N GLU A 74 -11.90 -3.45 2.18
CA GLU A 74 -10.88 -2.50 2.62
C GLU A 74 -11.41 -1.05 2.64
N ALA A 75 -11.16 -0.31 3.72
CA ALA A 75 -11.64 1.07 3.84
C ALA A 75 -11.01 1.96 2.75
N PRO A 76 -11.81 2.62 1.91
CA PRO A 76 -11.28 3.54 0.92
C PRO A 76 -10.77 4.81 1.59
N VAL A 77 -9.68 5.34 1.07
CA VAL A 77 -9.06 6.56 1.57
C VAL A 77 -8.73 7.50 0.43
N ARG A 78 -8.98 8.79 0.65
CA ARG A 78 -8.67 9.87 -0.30
C ARG A 78 -7.41 10.60 0.10
N LEU A 79 -6.52 10.79 -0.87
CA LEU A 79 -5.31 11.57 -0.68
C LEU A 79 -5.62 13.05 -0.78
N LYS A 80 -5.43 13.84 0.29
CA LYS A 80 -5.74 15.27 0.28
C LYS A 80 -4.87 16.08 -0.69
N ALA A 81 -3.68 15.59 -1.00
CA ALA A 81 -2.74 16.26 -1.92
C ALA A 81 -3.23 16.27 -3.38
N CYS A 82 -3.99 15.26 -3.82
CA CYS A 82 -4.38 15.10 -5.22
C CYS A 82 -5.80 14.59 -5.47
N GLY A 83 -6.56 14.23 -4.43
CA GLY A 83 -7.95 13.79 -4.53
C GLY A 83 -8.19 12.32 -4.90
N HIS A 84 -7.17 11.59 -5.38
CA HIS A 84 -7.28 10.18 -5.74
C HIS A 84 -7.60 9.26 -4.54
N VAL A 85 -8.38 8.22 -4.80
CA VAL A 85 -8.87 7.26 -3.81
C VAL A 85 -8.16 5.90 -3.98
N PHE A 86 -7.76 5.31 -2.86
CA PHE A 86 -7.11 4.00 -2.79
C PHE A 86 -7.54 3.25 -1.54
N GLY A 87 -7.22 1.96 -1.48
CA GLY A 87 -7.41 1.19 -0.25
C GLY A 87 -6.40 1.67 0.80
N GLN A 88 -6.83 1.73 2.07
CA GLN A 88 -5.98 2.14 3.17
C GLN A 88 -4.66 1.36 3.28
N GLU A 89 -4.72 0.03 3.23
CA GLU A 89 -3.56 -0.84 3.31
C GLU A 89 -2.77 -0.82 2.00
N CYS A 90 -3.45 -0.69 0.86
CA CYS A 90 -2.82 -0.56 -0.44
C CYS A 90 -1.91 0.69 -0.52
N ILE A 91 -2.42 1.87 -0.12
CA ILE A 91 -1.63 3.10 -0.18
C ILE A 91 -0.52 3.15 0.88
N LYS A 92 -0.75 2.50 2.02
CA LYS A 92 0.25 2.34 3.07
C LYS A 92 1.42 1.49 2.58
N GLY A 93 1.13 0.31 2.02
CA GLY A 93 2.15 -0.56 1.42
C GLY A 93 2.89 0.11 0.27
N TRP A 94 2.19 0.87 -0.58
CA TRP A 94 2.82 1.68 -1.63
C TRP A 94 3.85 2.68 -1.07
N GLY A 95 3.50 3.37 0.02
CA GLY A 95 4.41 4.28 0.71
C GLY A 95 5.63 3.59 1.34
N GLU A 96 5.52 2.31 1.71
CA GLU A 96 6.62 1.52 2.27
C GLU A 96 7.60 1.02 1.21
N VAL A 97 7.09 0.65 0.03
CA VAL A 97 7.90 0.19 -1.12
C VAL A 97 8.45 1.35 -1.95
N GLY A 98 8.10 2.59 -1.62
CA GLY A 98 8.34 3.81 -2.39
C GLY A 98 9.75 3.96 -3.03
N GLY A 99 9.81 4.76 -4.09
CA GLY A 99 11.04 4.98 -4.84
C GLY A 99 12.11 5.70 -4.01
N ARG A 100 13.36 5.24 -4.13
CA ARG A 100 14.52 6.00 -3.63
C ARG A 100 14.73 7.22 -4.51
N ALA A 101 14.66 8.41 -3.92
CA ALA A 101 15.05 9.64 -4.58
C ALA A 101 16.56 9.63 -4.85
N SER A 102 17.02 10.42 -5.82
CA SER A 102 18.46 10.58 -6.12
C SER A 102 19.27 11.12 -4.93
N SER A 103 18.60 11.73 -3.97
CA SER A 103 19.15 12.21 -2.68
C SER A 103 19.30 11.11 -1.62
N GLY A 104 18.88 9.87 -1.91
CA GLY A 104 18.83 8.78 -0.92
C GLY A 104 17.61 8.82 0.00
N ALA A 105 16.77 9.85 -0.11
CA ALA A 105 15.51 9.97 0.62
C ALA A 105 14.46 8.96 0.12
N VAL A 106 13.57 8.52 1.02
CA VAL A 106 12.41 7.71 0.65
C VAL A 106 11.30 8.68 0.23
N ARG A 107 10.89 8.60 -1.03
CA ARG A 107 9.83 9.46 -1.56
C ARG A 107 8.68 8.61 -2.07
N ALA A 108 7.50 8.87 -1.55
CA ALA A 108 6.27 8.27 -2.08
C ALA A 108 5.52 9.28 -2.94
N THR A 109 4.99 8.79 -4.05
CA THR A 109 4.17 9.57 -4.97
C THR A 109 2.85 8.86 -5.20
N CYS A 110 1.81 9.62 -5.53
CA CYS A 110 0.52 9.05 -5.89
C CYS A 110 0.68 8.09 -7.11
N PRO A 111 0.19 6.85 -7.04
CA PRO A 111 0.27 5.91 -8.16
C PRO A 111 -0.36 6.42 -9.46
N LEU A 112 -1.42 7.24 -9.35
CA LEU A 112 -2.19 7.73 -10.51
C LEU A 112 -1.59 8.99 -11.13
N CYS A 113 -1.21 9.98 -10.33
CA CYS A 113 -0.79 11.29 -10.83
C CYS A 113 0.66 11.69 -10.48
N ARG A 114 1.38 10.85 -9.73
CA ARG A 114 2.76 11.07 -9.28
C ARG A 114 2.98 12.31 -8.40
N THR A 115 1.91 12.96 -7.91
CA THR A 115 2.00 14.00 -6.88
C THR A 115 2.77 13.47 -5.67
N VAL A 116 3.68 14.28 -5.12
CA VAL A 116 4.46 13.91 -3.93
C VAL A 116 3.55 13.83 -2.72
N LEU A 117 3.60 12.71 -2.03
CA LEU A 117 2.81 12.47 -0.82
C LEU A 117 3.61 12.81 0.43
N PHE A 118 4.85 12.32 0.47
CA PHE A 118 5.81 12.60 1.53
C PHE A 118 7.24 12.37 1.04
N GLU A 119 8.19 12.94 1.77
CA GLU A 119 9.61 12.69 1.61
C GLU A 119 10.24 12.52 3.00
N ASP A 120 10.75 11.31 3.29
CA ASP A 120 11.55 11.08 4.48
C ASP A 120 13.02 11.15 4.10
N VAL A 121 13.73 12.08 4.74
CA VAL A 121 15.19 12.10 4.69
C VAL A 121 15.67 10.83 5.37
N ALA A 122 16.16 9.87 4.59
CA ALA A 122 16.79 8.69 5.16
C ALA A 122 17.94 9.15 6.07
N PRO A 123 18.16 8.50 7.24
CA PRO A 123 19.36 8.76 8.02
C PRO A 123 20.57 8.58 7.08
N PRO A 124 21.62 9.40 7.23
CA PRO A 124 22.79 9.34 6.35
C PRO A 124 23.24 7.88 6.22
N GLN A 125 23.15 7.34 5.00
CA GLN A 125 23.52 5.96 4.69
C GLN A 125 25.05 5.79 4.77
N ASP A 126 25.77 6.91 4.78
CA ASP A 126 27.21 7.02 5.05
C ASP A 126 27.51 6.86 6.54
N VAL A 127 27.00 5.78 7.14
CA VAL A 127 27.41 5.34 8.46
C VAL A 127 28.11 3.99 8.39
N ILE A 128 29.40 3.96 8.74
CA ILE A 128 30.11 2.69 8.95
C ILE A 128 29.69 2.17 10.32
N ARG A 129 28.93 1.07 10.32
CA ARG A 129 28.60 0.31 11.53
C ARG A 129 29.59 -0.82 11.69
N ALA A 130 30.51 -0.68 12.64
CA ALA A 130 31.41 -1.76 13.02
C ALA A 130 30.93 -2.37 14.34
N ARG A 131 30.71 -3.69 14.33
CA ARG A 131 30.44 -4.46 15.55
C ARG A 131 31.72 -5.16 15.96
N ILE A 132 32.30 -4.75 17.08
CA ILE A 132 33.51 -5.35 17.64
C ILE A 132 33.11 -6.19 18.86
N THR A 133 33.43 -7.47 18.83
CA THR A 133 33.21 -8.40 19.95
C THR A 133 34.55 -8.76 20.58
N HIS A 134 34.69 -8.55 21.89
CA HIS A 134 35.88 -8.97 22.65
C HIS A 134 35.46 -9.63 23.97
N GLY A 135 35.51 -10.96 24.03
CA GLY A 135 34.91 -11.73 25.12
C GLY A 135 33.39 -11.54 25.15
N ASP A 136 32.82 -11.29 26.33
CA ASP A 136 31.38 -10.98 26.53
C ASP A 136 31.00 -9.52 26.19
N ALA A 137 31.97 -8.67 25.87
CA ALA A 137 31.72 -7.27 25.55
C ALA A 137 31.44 -7.08 24.05
N VAL A 138 30.34 -6.37 23.75
CA VAL A 138 29.98 -5.92 22.40
C VAL A 138 30.06 -4.40 22.36
N VAL A 139 30.90 -3.88 21.46
CA VAL A 139 30.98 -2.44 21.17
C VAL A 139 30.42 -2.20 19.78
N GLU A 140 29.38 -1.39 19.68
CA GLU A 140 28.88 -0.84 18.42
C GLU A 140 29.51 0.53 18.18
N ILE A 141 30.23 0.66 17.06
CA ILE A 141 30.80 1.93 16.61
C ILE A 141 29.99 2.39 15.40
N VAL A 142 29.43 3.59 15.50
CA VAL A 142 28.72 4.27 14.41
C VAL A 142 29.57 5.48 14.00
N VAL A 143 30.23 5.39 12.84
CA VAL A 143 31.00 6.49 12.26
C VAL A 143 30.14 7.17 11.19
N TYR A 144 29.95 8.48 11.29
CA TYR A 144 29.29 9.31 10.27
C TYR A 144 30.36 9.88 9.33
N LEU A 145 30.28 9.63 8.02
CA LEU A 145 31.22 10.15 7.02
C LEU A 145 30.73 11.47 6.42
#